data_AF-Q8WLY2-F1
#
_entry.id   AF-Q8WLY2-F1
#
_cell.length_a   1.000
_cell.length_b   1.000
_cell.length_c   1.000
_cell.angle_alpha   90.00
_cell.angle_beta   90.00
_cell.angle_gamma   90.00
#
_symmetry.space_group_name_H-M   'P 1'
#
loop_
_entity.id
_entity.type
_entity.pdbx_description
1 polymer ?
#
loop_
_entity_poly.entity_id
_entity_poly.type
_entity_poly.pdbx_seq_one_letter_code
_entity_poly.pdbx_strand_id
1 'polypeptide(L)' 'IYSMIYNKLEYARFDSNLEKYVGYTEFGVKNAERWNKDPSEITRRKAQKETVCLHNIGIWYRA' A
#
# COMPACT_ATOMS: atom_id res chain seq x y z
N ILE A 1 -0.23 5.02 3.23
CA ILE A 1 -1.34 4.09 2.86
C ILE A 1 -1.54 4.14 1.35
N TYR A 2 -1.77 3.00 0.70
CA TYR A 2 -2.14 2.93 -0.72
C TYR A 2 -3.45 2.14 -0.86
N SER A 3 -4.52 2.80 -1.29
CA SER A 3 -5.87 2.24 -1.38
C SER A 3 -6.24 1.87 -2.81
N MET A 4 -6.91 0.73 -2.98
CA MET A 4 -7.43 0.27 -4.26
C MET A 4 -8.95 0.32 -4.22
N ILE A 5 -9.50 1.24 -5.02
CA ILE A 5 -10.91 1.62 -4.99
C ILE A 5 -11.50 1.40 -6.39
N TYR A 6 -12.64 0.72 -6.46
CA TYR A 6 -13.41 0.52 -7.67
C TYR A 6 -14.89 0.76 -7.40
N ASN A 7 -15.58 1.52 -8.26
CA ASN A 7 -16.99 1.91 -8.06
C ASN A 7 -17.30 2.45 -6.66
N LYS A 8 -16.45 3.36 -6.16
CA LYS A 8 -16.52 3.95 -4.80
C LYS A 8 -16.41 2.93 -3.65
N LEU A 9 -16.07 1.68 -3.95
CA LEU A 9 -15.84 0.62 -2.97
C LEU A 9 -14.34 0.36 -2.87
N GLU A 10 -13.78 0.57 -1.68
CA GLU A 10 -12.41 0.13 -1.39
C GLU A 10 -12.40 -1.38 -1.21
N TYR A 11 -11.70 -2.09 -2.09
CA TYR A 11 -11.64 -3.54 -2.02
C TYR A 11 -10.38 -4.02 -1.29
N ALA A 12 -9.26 -3.31 -1.40
CA ALA A 12 -8.03 -3.65 -0.70
C ALA A 12 -7.13 -2.43 -0.47
N ARG A 13 -6.18 -2.55 0.45
CA ARG A 13 -5.25 -1.48 0.84
C ARG A 13 -3.90 -2.04 1.24
N PHE A 14 -2.81 -1.41 0.82
CA PHE A 14 -1.51 -1.60 1.45
C PHE A 14 -1.36 -0.64 2.63
N ASP A 15 -1.23 -1.20 3.82
CA ASP A 15 -0.94 -0.46 5.03
C ASP A 15 0.58 -0.50 5.30
N SER A 16 1.21 0.67 5.22
CA SER A 16 2.65 0.82 5.44
C SER A 16 3.08 0.67 6.90
N ASN A 17 2.15 0.73 7.85
CA ASN A 17 2.44 0.47 9.27
C ASN A 17 2.41 -1.03 9.56
N LEU A 18 1.54 -1.78 8.86
CA LEU A 18 1.46 -3.24 8.95
C LEU A 18 2.38 -3.94 7.95
N GLU A 19 2.95 -3.19 7.00
CA GLU A 19 3.76 -3.67 5.87
C GLU A 19 3.10 -4.75 5.02
N LYS A 20 1.77 -4.70 4.90
CA LYS A 20 1.00 -5.72 4.18
C LYS A 20 -0.26 -5.16 3.53
N TYR A 21 -0.80 -5.92 2.59
CA TYR A 21 -2.12 -5.71 2.03
C TYR A 21 -3.21 -6.25 2.96
N VAL A 22 -4.29 -5.48 3.10
CA VAL A 22 -5.53 -5.81 3.83
C VAL A 22 -6.67 -5.76 2.83
N GLY A 23 -7.49 -6.82 2.79
CA GLY A 23 -8.70 -6.89 1.97
C GLY A 23 -9.94 -6.48 2.75
N TYR A 24 -10.85 -5.75 2.12
CA TYR A 24 -12.12 -5.28 2.71
C TYR A 24 -13.36 -5.92 2.06
N THR A 25 -13.17 -6.59 0.92
CA THR A 25 -14.18 -7.43 0.26
C THR A 25 -13.61 -8.83 0.06
N GLU A 26 -14.44 -9.84 -0.22
CA GLU A 26 -13.95 -11.20 -0.50
C GLU A 26 -12.92 -11.23 -1.65
N PHE A 27 -13.20 -10.47 -2.72
CA PHE A 27 -12.26 -10.27 -3.82
C PHE A 27 -10.95 -9.62 -3.35
N GLY A 28 -11.05 -8.60 -2.50
CA GLY A 28 -9.90 -7.94 -1.90
C GLY A 28 -9.06 -8.84 -1.02
N VAL A 29 -9.68 -9.70 -0.21
CA VAL A 29 -8.99 -10.64 0.68
C VAL A 29 -8.17 -11.65 -0.15
N LYS A 30 -8.76 -12.25 -1.18
CA LYS A 30 -8.04 -13.19 -2.07
C LYS A 30 -6.84 -12.54 -2.76
N ASN A 31 -6.98 -11.29 -3.20
CA ASN A 31 -5.87 -10.55 -3.80
C ASN A 31 -4.81 -10.16 -2.76
N ALA A 32 -5.22 -9.72 -1.57
CA ALA A 32 -4.32 -9.36 -0.49
C ALA A 32 -3.45 -10.56 -0.07
N GLU A 33 -4.04 -11.75 0.06
CA GLU A 33 -3.28 -12.99 0.32
C GLU A 33 -2.24 -13.28 -0.78
N ARG A 34 -2.62 -13.10 -2.05
CA ARG A 34 -1.70 -13.30 -3.18
C ARG A 34 -0.54 -12.31 -3.13
N TRP A 35 -0.82 -11.02 -2.94
CA TRP A 35 0.22 -10.00 -2.91
C TRP A 35 1.12 -10.12 -1.67
N ASN A 36 0.58 -10.50 -0.52
CA ASN A 36 1.36 -10.70 0.70
C ASN A 36 2.31 -11.91 0.61
N LYS A 37 2.04 -12.85 -0.29
CA LYS A 37 2.95 -13.99 -0.57
C LYS A 37 4.09 -13.63 -1.51
N ASP A 38 4.08 -12.44 -2.12
CA ASP A 38 5.13 -11.96 -3.01
C ASP A 38 6.00 -10.90 -2.31
N PRO A 39 7.21 -11.26 -1.83
CA PRO A 39 8.11 -10.32 -1.17
C PRO A 39 8.56 -9.17 -2.08
N SER A 40 8.59 -9.36 -3.40
CA SER A 40 9.00 -8.33 -4.35
C SER A 40 7.97 -7.19 -4.39
N GLU A 41 6.67 -7.53 -4.36
CA GLU A 41 5.59 -6.54 -4.31
C GLU A 41 5.58 -5.76 -2.99
N ILE A 42 5.79 -6.42 -1.85
CA ILE A 42 5.88 -5.74 -0.55
C ILE A 42 7.08 -4.79 -0.52
N THR A 43 8.25 -5.25 -0.97
CA THR A 43 9.46 -4.44 -1.06
C THR A 43 9.26 -3.22 -1.97
N ARG A 44 8.62 -3.42 -3.13
CA ARG A 44 8.29 -2.33 -4.06
C ARG A 44 7.42 -1.27 -3.41
N ARG A 45 6.39 -1.66 -2.63
CA ARG A 45 5.54 -0.70 -1.92
C ARG A 45 6.26 0.05 -0.81
N LYS A 46 7.15 -0.62 -0.07
CA LYS A 46 8.02 0.03 0.94
C LYS A 46 8.93 1.07 0.28
N ALA A 47 9.61 0.70 -0.81
CA ALA A 47 10.47 1.62 -1.56
C ALA A 47 9.69 2.84 -2.12
N GLN A 48 8.46 2.64 -2.60
CA GLN A 48 7.62 3.75 -3.06
C GLN A 48 7.28 4.74 -1.93
N LYS A 49 7.00 4.26 -0.71
CA LYS A 49 6.78 5.14 0.46
C LYS A 49 8.00 6.01 0.72
N GLU A 50 9.19 5.43 0.71
CA GLU A 50 10.44 6.16 1.01
C GLU A 50 10.76 7.19 -0.08
N THR A 51 10.72 6.75 -1.34
CA THR A 51 11.14 7.56 -2.50
C THR A 51 10.15 8.67 -2.86
N VAL A 52 8.86 8.49 -2.59
CA VAL A 52 7.83 9.47 -2.96
C VAL A 52 7.33 10.21 -1.72
N CYS A 53 6.78 9.51 -0.73
CA CYS A 53 6.13 10.17 0.40
C CYS A 53 7.16 10.82 1.33
N LEU A 54 8.12 10.05 1.85
CA LEU A 54 9.07 10.57 2.83
C LEU A 54 10.02 11.60 2.21
N HIS A 55 10.45 11.38 0.97
CA HIS A 55 11.26 12.35 0.23
C HIS A 55 10.55 13.72 0.13
N ASN A 56 9.31 13.75 -0.37
CA ASN A 56 8.57 15.00 -0.57
C ASN A 56 8.19 15.67 0.75
N ILE A 57 7.72 14.90 1.75
CA ILE A 57 7.44 15.40 3.10
C ILE A 57 8.70 16.05 3.68
N GLY A 58 9.84 15.38 3.59
CA GLY A 58 11.11 15.91 4.07
C GLY A 58 11.51 17.21 3.37
N ILE A 59 11.20 17.38 2.08
CA ILE A 59 11.41 18.66 1.38
C ILE A 59 10.46 19.74 1.92
N TRP A 60 9.16 19.42 2.05
CA TRP A 60 8.13 20.38 2.47
C TRP A 60 8.35 20.93 3.88
N TYR A 61 8.76 20.09 4.82
CA TYR A 61 8.97 20.50 6.21
C TYR A 61 10.41 20.98 6.51
N ARG A 62 11.29 21.06 5.49
CA ARG A 62 12.62 21.68 5.60
C ARG A 62 12.63 23.15 5.16
N ALA A 63 11.53 23.66 4.60
CA ALA A 63 11.35 25.04 4.18
C ALA A 63 10.80 25.93 5.30
#